data_AF-A9XU53-F1
#
_entry.id   AF-A9XU53-F1
#
_cell.length_a   1.000
_cell.length_b   1.000
_cell.length_c   1.000
_cell.angle_alpha   90.00
_cell.angle_beta   90.00
_cell.angle_gamma   90.00
#
_symmetry.space_group_name_H-M   'P 1'
#
loop_
_entity.id
_entity.type
_entity.pdbx_description
1 polymer ?
#
loop_
_entity_poly.entity_id
_entity_poly.type
_entity_poly.pdbx_seq_one_letter_code
_entity_poly.pdbx_strand_id
1 'polypeptide(L)'
;RIRREGRRGVGLGSGLKWGDQGIANGPYGITGEFMDRLVNGHKIGYVIHGGDPWLLPDGSDGYGLGKIAGRYKQIKRTGGGSSTDIGGRILSSGNDNKGVGDNNSTLSKGDSGKRGQLQRGQLSQFLPTSRRIGEFSDGKGPGPNGRIGYIGGAFDLFHGGDGEILKKGRELGDFLVVGIYPDYIGSGERGMAYPVMDLLERTLSGVAWRYGDEVIIGGPWEVTKDMITTFNISLGVDGTVAERN
;
A
#
# COMPACT_ATOMS: atom_id res chain seq x y z
N ARG A 1 -9.08 -20.12 -9.38
CA ARG A 1 -10.28 -19.33 -9.02
C ARG A 1 -10.38 -19.30 -7.49
N ILE A 2 -10.13 -18.15 -6.85
CA ILE A 2 -9.81 -18.06 -5.42
C ILE A 2 -10.90 -17.27 -4.66
N ARG A 3 -11.57 -17.90 -3.69
CA ARG A 3 -12.65 -17.31 -2.87
C ARG A 3 -12.09 -16.51 -1.68
N ARG A 4 -12.58 -15.28 -1.44
CA ARG A 4 -12.40 -14.55 -0.16
C ARG A 4 -13.36 -15.16 0.87
N GLU A 5 -12.84 -15.78 1.94
CA GLU A 5 -13.64 -16.28 3.08
C GLU A 5 -13.39 -15.40 4.30
N GLY A 6 -14.47 -14.99 4.97
CA GLY A 6 -14.44 -14.12 6.14
C GLY A 6 -13.97 -14.83 7.42
N ARG A 7 -12.68 -15.13 7.52
CA ARG A 7 -12.03 -15.49 8.80
C ARG A 7 -10.69 -14.76 8.90
N ARG A 8 -10.51 -14.02 10.00
CA ARG A 8 -9.27 -13.39 10.51
C ARG A 8 -8.20 -13.26 9.42
N GLY A 9 -8.35 -12.24 8.57
CA GLY A 9 -7.38 -11.94 7.52
C GLY A 9 -5.99 -11.74 8.09
N VAL A 10 -4.96 -11.93 7.25
CA VAL A 10 -3.57 -11.59 7.55
C VAL A 10 -3.54 -10.22 8.21
N GLY A 11 -3.08 -10.15 9.46
CA GLY A 11 -2.95 -8.88 10.15
C GLY A 11 -2.03 -7.98 9.33
N LEU A 12 -2.43 -6.72 9.09
CA LEU A 12 -1.72 -5.79 8.21
C LEU A 12 -0.20 -5.75 8.45
N GLY A 13 0.23 -5.81 9.73
CA GLY A 13 1.65 -5.86 10.08
C GLY A 13 2.37 -7.17 9.74
N SER A 14 1.68 -8.32 9.82
CA SER A 14 2.26 -9.65 9.52
C SER A 14 2.35 -9.96 8.02
N GLY A 15 1.64 -9.20 7.18
CA GLY A 15 1.70 -9.37 5.74
C GLY A 15 2.85 -8.62 5.07
N LEU A 16 3.45 -7.65 5.76
CA LEU A 16 4.66 -6.97 5.30
C LEU A 16 5.88 -7.90 5.44
N LYS A 17 6.75 -7.88 4.44
CA LYS A 17 7.90 -8.79 4.40
C LYS A 17 8.86 -8.67 5.59
N TRP A 18 8.99 -7.47 6.16
CA TRP A 18 9.85 -7.19 7.31
C TRP A 18 9.22 -7.54 8.67
N GLY A 19 7.91 -7.85 8.73
CA GLY A 19 7.20 -8.08 9.99
C GLY A 19 7.10 -9.57 10.34
N ASP A 20 7.77 -10.02 11.40
CA ASP A 20 7.74 -11.43 11.80
C ASP A 20 6.57 -11.80 12.71
N GLN A 21 6.46 -11.14 13.86
CA GLN A 21 5.46 -11.44 14.90
C GLN A 21 4.76 -10.17 15.38
N GLY A 22 3.45 -10.27 15.59
CA GLY A 22 2.66 -9.21 16.21
C GLY A 22 2.47 -9.44 17.71
N ILE A 23 2.75 -8.41 18.52
CA ILE A 23 2.46 -8.43 19.96
C ILE A 23 1.13 -7.70 20.18
N ALA A 24 0.08 -8.45 20.55
CA ALA A 24 -1.23 -7.88 20.84
C ALA A 24 -1.27 -7.21 22.21
N ASN A 25 -2.24 -6.29 22.38
CA ASN A 25 -2.55 -5.60 23.63
C ASN A 25 -1.34 -4.86 24.21
N GLY A 26 -0.57 -4.17 23.37
CA GLY A 26 0.44 -3.22 23.83
C GLY A 26 -0.24 -2.03 24.52
N PRO A 27 0.31 -1.54 25.65
CA PRO A 27 -0.20 -0.31 26.27
C PRO A 27 0.02 0.87 25.33
N TYR A 28 -0.73 1.95 25.55
CA TYR A 28 -0.48 3.20 24.82
C TYR A 28 0.94 3.68 25.11
N GLY A 29 1.24 4.07 26.36
CA GLY A 29 2.59 4.44 26.81
C GLY A 29 3.49 3.23 27.10
N ILE A 30 4.80 3.36 26.86
CA ILE A 30 5.76 2.32 27.23
C ILE A 30 5.91 2.30 28.75
N THR A 31 5.35 1.28 29.41
CA THR A 31 5.47 1.07 30.86
C THR A 31 6.69 0.20 31.20
N GLY A 32 7.14 0.22 32.46
CA GLY A 32 8.24 -0.64 32.92
C GLY A 32 7.93 -2.13 32.74
N GLU A 33 6.72 -2.55 33.12
CA GLU A 33 6.24 -3.92 32.92
C GLU A 33 6.25 -4.32 31.44
N PHE A 34 5.82 -3.42 30.55
CA PHE A 34 5.83 -3.70 29.12
C PHE A 34 7.26 -3.76 28.57
N MET A 35 8.16 -2.89 29.03
CA MET A 35 9.60 -2.98 28.69
C MET A 35 10.20 -4.32 29.11
N ASP A 36 9.90 -4.79 30.32
CA ASP A 36 10.37 -6.10 30.80
C ASP A 36 9.82 -7.23 29.94
N ARG A 37 8.54 -7.16 29.55
CA ARG A 37 7.95 -8.11 28.61
C ARG A 37 8.65 -8.09 27.24
N LEU A 38 8.97 -6.91 26.70
CA LEU A 38 9.68 -6.77 25.43
C LEU A 38 11.10 -7.35 25.52
N VAL A 39 11.87 -6.97 26.54
CA VAL A 39 13.29 -7.32 26.69
C VAL A 39 13.48 -8.77 27.15
N ASN A 40 12.79 -9.17 28.22
CA ASN A 40 13.00 -10.49 28.84
C ASN A 40 12.11 -11.56 28.20
N GLY A 41 10.85 -11.22 27.91
CA GLY A 41 9.88 -12.14 27.32
C GLY A 41 10.09 -12.35 25.81
N HIS A 42 10.24 -11.26 25.05
CA HIS A 42 10.36 -11.30 23.59
C HIS A 42 11.79 -11.12 23.06
N LYS A 43 12.79 -10.95 23.94
CA LYS A 43 14.21 -10.78 23.57
C LYS A 43 14.44 -9.58 22.63
N ILE A 44 13.61 -8.53 22.73
CA ILE A 44 13.70 -7.35 21.87
C ILE A 44 14.87 -6.46 22.31
N GLY A 45 15.77 -6.17 21.37
CA GLY A 45 16.95 -5.33 21.61
C GLY A 45 16.64 -3.84 21.67
N TYR A 46 15.82 -3.36 20.72
CA TYR A 46 15.54 -1.93 20.51
C TYR A 46 14.08 -1.68 20.16
N VAL A 47 13.56 -0.55 20.62
CA VAL A 47 12.31 0.07 20.16
C VAL A 47 12.67 1.12 19.12
N ILE A 48 12.02 1.06 17.95
CA ILE A 48 12.26 1.99 16.84
C ILE A 48 10.99 2.79 16.58
N HIS A 49 11.09 4.12 16.53
CA HIS A 49 9.96 4.99 16.19
C HIS A 49 10.36 6.16 15.26
N GLY A 50 9.37 6.79 14.64
CA GLY A 50 9.54 8.07 13.96
C GLY A 50 9.89 9.21 14.92
N GLY A 51 10.34 10.33 14.36
CA GLY A 51 10.77 11.51 15.13
C GLY A 51 9.68 12.40 15.70
N ASP A 52 8.42 11.97 15.67
CA ASP A 52 7.30 12.77 16.17
C ASP A 52 7.32 12.79 17.71
N PRO A 53 7.08 13.97 18.35
CA PRO A 53 7.04 14.06 19.80
C PRO A 53 5.86 13.27 20.34
N TRP A 54 6.11 12.46 21.37
CA TRP A 54 5.08 11.64 22.01
C TRP A 54 5.08 11.89 23.51
N LEU A 55 4.12 12.69 23.96
CA LEU A 55 3.95 13.09 25.36
C LEU A 55 2.74 12.36 25.96
N LEU A 56 2.92 11.82 27.16
CA LEU A 56 1.86 11.24 27.97
C LEU A 56 1.03 12.35 28.64
N PRO A 57 -0.17 12.05 29.19
CA PRO A 57 -1.02 13.05 29.83
C PRO A 57 -0.36 13.83 30.98
N ASP A 58 0.65 13.25 31.62
CA ASP A 58 1.45 13.87 32.68
C ASP A 58 2.61 14.74 32.14
N GLY A 59 2.74 14.85 30.81
CA GLY A 59 3.80 15.59 30.12
C GLY A 59 5.12 14.82 29.98
N SER A 60 5.19 13.57 30.46
CA SER A 60 6.39 12.75 30.31
C SER A 60 6.55 12.21 28.89
N ASP A 61 7.81 11.92 28.50
CA ASP A 61 8.13 11.32 27.20
C ASP A 61 7.68 9.86 27.17
N GLY A 62 6.78 9.51 26.26
CA GLY A 62 6.28 8.13 26.13
C GLY A 62 7.36 7.10 25.75
N TYR A 63 8.50 7.55 25.20
CA TYR A 63 9.69 6.72 24.95
C TYR A 63 10.74 6.80 26.07
N GLY A 64 10.47 7.55 27.14
CA GLY A 64 11.44 7.89 28.18
C GLY A 64 12.18 6.68 28.75
N LEU A 65 11.45 5.61 29.10
CA LEU A 65 12.05 4.37 29.62
C LEU A 65 12.98 3.69 28.61
N GLY A 66 12.57 3.64 27.33
CA GLY A 66 13.40 3.07 26.27
C GLY A 66 14.66 3.90 25.99
N LYS A 67 14.56 5.23 26.06
CA LYS A 67 15.69 6.15 25.89
C LYS A 67 16.69 6.04 27.04
N ILE A 68 16.21 6.06 28.30
CA ILE A 68 17.05 5.91 29.50
C ILE A 68 17.78 4.56 29.50
N ALA A 69 17.10 3.50 29.06
CA ALA A 69 17.70 2.17 28.95
C ALA A 69 18.69 2.01 27.78
N GLY A 70 18.89 3.03 26.94
CA GLY A 70 19.74 2.94 25.74
C GLY A 70 19.17 2.03 24.65
N ARG A 71 17.86 1.77 24.67
CA ARG A 71 17.15 0.81 23.81
C ARG A 71 16.20 1.50 22.82
N TYR A 72 16.34 2.79 22.58
CA TYR A 72 15.53 3.54 21.63
C TYR A 72 16.34 3.93 20.38
N LYS A 73 15.76 3.77 19.20
CA LYS A 73 16.30 4.29 17.94
C LYS A 73 15.24 5.08 17.19
N GLN A 74 15.66 6.14 16.52
CA GLN A 74 14.79 6.98 15.71
C GLN A 74 15.04 6.75 14.23
N ILE A 75 13.96 6.68 13.44
CA ILE A 75 14.02 6.63 11.99
C ILE A 75 13.44 7.90 11.36
N LYS A 76 13.91 8.22 10.16
CA LYS A 76 13.42 9.35 9.39
C LYS A 76 12.01 9.05 8.88
N ARG A 77 11.16 10.07 8.88
CA ARG A 77 9.83 10.00 8.27
C ARG A 77 9.94 9.73 6.76
N THR A 78 9.09 8.84 6.26
CA THR A 78 8.96 8.60 4.81
C THR A 78 8.40 9.85 4.14
N GLY A 79 9.16 10.40 3.18
CA GLY A 79 8.73 11.59 2.45
C GLY A 79 7.75 11.27 1.33
N GLY A 80 6.64 12.01 1.29
CA GLY A 80 5.65 11.94 0.21
C GLY A 80 4.42 11.07 0.51
N GLY A 81 4.18 10.68 1.76
CA GLY A 81 2.97 9.96 2.16
C GLY A 81 2.54 10.25 3.60
N SER A 82 1.24 10.46 3.81
CA SER A 82 0.62 10.48 5.13
C SER A 82 -0.84 10.03 5.06
N SER A 83 -1.39 9.52 6.16
CA SER A 83 -2.81 9.15 6.24
C SER A 83 -3.73 10.35 6.01
N THR A 84 -3.35 11.55 6.44
CA THR A 84 -4.11 12.79 6.21
C THR A 84 -4.14 13.17 4.74
N ASP A 85 -3.02 13.01 4.04
CA ASP A 85 -2.92 13.27 2.60
C ASP A 85 -3.81 12.28 1.81
N ILE A 86 -3.68 10.98 2.09
CA ILE A 86 -4.54 9.95 1.48
C ILE A 86 -6.03 10.19 1.81
N GLY A 87 -6.35 10.54 3.06
CA GLY A 87 -7.72 10.87 3.46
C GLY A 87 -8.26 12.10 2.73
N GLY A 88 -7.43 13.13 2.53
CA GLY A 88 -7.76 14.29 1.72
C GLY A 88 -8.09 13.93 0.28
N ARG A 89 -7.27 13.06 -0.34
CA ARG A 89 -7.52 12.55 -1.70
C ARG A 89 -8.83 11.76 -1.78
N ILE A 90 -9.10 10.86 -0.83
CA ILE A 90 -10.37 10.11 -0.77
C ILE A 90 -11.57 11.05 -0.67
N LEU A 91 -11.48 12.09 0.19
CA LEU A 91 -12.54 13.08 0.35
C LEU A 91 -12.77 13.89 -0.93
N SER A 92 -11.70 14.27 -1.63
CA SER A 92 -11.81 14.90 -2.95
C SER A 92 -12.48 13.98 -3.97
N SER A 93 -12.07 12.70 -4.01
CA SER A 93 -12.65 11.71 -4.93
C SER A 93 -14.15 11.47 -4.70
N GLY A 94 -14.61 11.55 -3.45
CA GLY A 94 -16.04 11.41 -3.11
C GLY A 94 -16.91 12.61 -3.53
N ASN A 95 -16.32 13.80 -3.66
CA ASN A 95 -17.04 15.02 -4.06
C ASN A 95 -17.19 15.14 -5.58
N ASP A 96 -16.19 14.70 -6.35
CA ASP A 96 -16.23 14.76 -7.82
C ASP A 96 -17.35 13.89 -8.41
N ASN A 97 -17.73 12.81 -7.72
CA ASN A 97 -18.85 11.94 -8.12
C ASN A 97 -20.25 12.55 -7.90
N LYS A 98 -20.38 13.70 -7.22
CA LYS A 98 -21.67 14.39 -7.00
C LYS A 98 -21.97 15.48 -8.04
N GLY A 99 -21.07 15.72 -8.99
CA GLY A 99 -21.17 16.79 -10.00
C GLY A 99 -21.89 16.42 -11.30
N VAL A 100 -22.57 15.26 -11.40
CA VAL A 100 -23.35 14.88 -12.58
C VAL A 100 -24.84 14.91 -12.23
N GLY A 101 -25.37 16.12 -12.08
CA GLY A 101 -26.78 16.38 -11.82
C GLY A 101 -27.15 17.80 -12.24
N ASP A 102 -28.06 17.88 -13.20
CA ASP A 102 -28.82 19.05 -13.67
C ASP A 102 -28.12 20.08 -14.56
N ASN A 103 -28.12 19.76 -15.86
CA ASN A 103 -27.98 20.73 -16.94
C ASN A 103 -29.28 21.55 -17.09
N ASN A 104 -29.38 22.69 -16.41
CA ASN A 104 -30.11 23.86 -16.93
C ASN A 104 -29.90 25.11 -16.05
N SER A 105 -28.95 25.98 -16.43
CA SER A 105 -29.13 27.43 -16.29
C SER A 105 -28.06 28.20 -17.05
N THR A 106 -28.48 28.73 -18.20
CA THR A 106 -28.24 30.10 -18.69
C THR A 106 -26.85 30.70 -18.57
N LEU A 107 -26.24 30.88 -19.74
CA LEU A 107 -25.10 31.76 -20.04
C LEU A 107 -25.13 33.09 -19.28
N SER A 108 -24.03 33.39 -18.59
CA SER A 108 -23.58 34.77 -18.38
C SER A 108 -22.10 34.87 -18.72
N LYS A 109 -21.82 35.64 -19.77
CA LYS A 109 -20.49 36.01 -20.24
C LYS A 109 -19.78 36.83 -19.16
N GLY A 110 -18.57 36.44 -18.79
CA GLY A 110 -17.75 37.17 -17.85
C GLY A 110 -16.32 36.65 -17.83
N ASP A 111 -15.51 37.26 -18.67
CA ASP A 111 -14.06 37.44 -18.56
C ASP A 111 -13.10 36.28 -18.89
N SER A 112 -12.12 36.69 -19.66
CA SER A 112 -11.07 35.94 -20.33
C SER A 112 -9.97 35.46 -19.38
N GLY A 113 -9.54 34.20 -19.55
CA GLY A 113 -8.15 33.84 -19.30
C GLY A 113 -7.83 33.12 -17.98
N LYS A 114 -8.56 32.06 -17.61
CA LYS A 114 -7.94 30.91 -16.92
C LYS A 114 -8.45 29.62 -17.53
N ARG A 115 -7.55 28.95 -18.28
CA ARG A 115 -7.65 27.55 -18.69
C ARG A 115 -8.34 26.75 -17.59
N GLY A 116 -9.36 25.97 -17.95
CA GLY A 116 -10.00 25.02 -17.05
C GLY A 116 -8.96 24.08 -16.44
N GLN A 117 -8.45 24.44 -15.27
CA GLN A 117 -7.83 23.51 -14.37
C GLN A 117 -8.98 22.71 -13.79
N LEU A 118 -9.22 21.54 -14.38
CA LEU A 118 -9.78 20.41 -13.64
C LEU A 118 -9.13 20.45 -12.25
N GLN A 119 -9.93 20.65 -11.20
CA GLN A 119 -9.45 20.67 -9.83
C GLN A 119 -8.84 19.29 -9.57
N ARG A 120 -7.55 19.16 -9.84
CA ARG A 120 -6.77 17.97 -9.52
C ARG A 120 -6.82 17.88 -8.01
N GLY A 121 -7.64 16.96 -7.49
CA GLY A 121 -7.59 16.53 -6.10
C GLY A 121 -6.13 16.33 -5.70
N GLN A 122 -5.81 16.65 -4.44
CA GLN A 122 -4.43 16.79 -3.96
C GLN A 122 -3.48 15.78 -4.60
N LEU A 123 -2.60 16.27 -5.46
CA LEU A 123 -1.65 15.42 -6.19
C LEU A 123 -0.69 14.76 -5.23
N SER A 124 -0.28 13.53 -5.58
CA SER A 124 0.81 12.90 -4.87
C SER A 124 2.06 13.80 -4.89
N GLN A 125 2.61 14.01 -3.69
CA GLN A 125 3.92 14.64 -3.50
C GLN A 125 5.02 13.57 -3.38
N PHE A 126 4.69 12.31 -3.67
CA PHE A 126 5.65 11.23 -3.63
C PHE A 126 6.72 11.42 -4.71
N LEU A 127 7.98 11.45 -4.27
CA LEU A 127 9.14 11.51 -5.16
C LEU A 127 9.75 10.11 -5.30
N PRO A 128 9.39 9.36 -6.36
CA PRO A 128 9.96 8.06 -6.61
C PRO A 128 11.43 8.19 -6.98
N THR A 129 12.26 7.27 -6.49
CA THR A 129 13.65 7.14 -6.93
C THR A 129 13.95 5.67 -7.16
N SER A 130 14.87 5.39 -8.07
CA SER A 130 15.35 4.02 -8.31
C SER A 130 15.86 3.37 -7.02
N ARG A 131 16.51 4.14 -6.14
CA ARG A 131 16.97 3.67 -4.83
C ARG A 131 15.80 3.22 -3.95
N ARG A 132 14.73 4.00 -3.84
CA ARG A 132 13.55 3.62 -3.03
C ARG A 132 12.89 2.34 -3.53
N ILE A 133 12.77 2.18 -4.84
CA ILE A 133 12.21 0.96 -5.44
C ILE A 133 13.14 -0.24 -5.15
N GLY A 134 14.45 -0.05 -5.33
CA GLY A 134 15.45 -1.09 -5.04
C GLY A 134 15.50 -1.52 -3.57
N GLU A 135 15.34 -0.60 -2.62
CA GLU A 135 15.25 -0.90 -1.17
C GLU A 135 14.06 -1.79 -0.83
N PHE A 136 13.00 -1.73 -1.65
CA PHE A 136 11.80 -2.54 -1.49
C PHE A 136 11.86 -3.83 -2.29
N SER A 137 12.79 -4.02 -3.24
CA SER A 137 12.90 -5.29 -3.98
C SER A 137 13.75 -6.30 -3.21
N ASP A 138 13.36 -7.58 -3.22
CA ASP A 138 14.16 -8.67 -2.64
C ASP A 138 15.30 -9.12 -3.55
N GLY A 139 15.30 -8.69 -4.83
CA GLY A 139 16.33 -9.04 -5.82
C GLY A 139 16.42 -10.53 -6.16
N LYS A 140 15.43 -11.33 -5.74
CA LYS A 140 15.38 -12.77 -5.98
C LYS A 140 14.55 -13.04 -7.22
N GLY A 141 15.12 -13.74 -8.19
CA GLY A 141 14.39 -14.27 -9.34
C GLY A 141 13.71 -15.60 -9.03
N PRO A 142 12.85 -16.09 -9.95
CA PRO A 142 12.29 -17.42 -9.86
C PRO A 142 13.38 -18.50 -9.93
N GLY A 143 13.19 -19.60 -9.20
CA GLY A 143 14.08 -20.76 -9.27
C GLY A 143 14.05 -21.44 -10.64
N PRO A 144 15.05 -22.29 -10.96
CA PRO A 144 15.04 -23.08 -12.21
C PRO A 144 13.77 -23.91 -12.30
N ASN A 145 13.02 -23.78 -13.41
CA ASN A 145 11.74 -24.44 -13.65
C ASN A 145 10.62 -24.12 -12.62
N GLY A 146 10.74 -23.01 -11.88
CA GLY A 146 9.71 -22.57 -10.95
C GLY A 146 8.39 -22.25 -11.66
N ARG A 147 7.27 -22.60 -11.03
CA ARG A 147 5.93 -22.28 -11.55
C ARG A 147 5.60 -20.82 -11.25
N ILE A 148 5.56 -19.99 -12.27
CA ILE A 148 5.38 -18.53 -12.10
C ILE A 148 3.89 -18.18 -12.23
N GLY A 149 3.32 -17.62 -11.16
CA GLY A 149 1.99 -17.02 -11.16
C GLY A 149 2.03 -15.55 -11.55
N TYR A 150 0.99 -15.09 -12.23
CA TYR A 150 0.75 -13.68 -12.49
C TYR A 150 -0.61 -13.24 -11.95
N ILE A 151 -0.65 -12.08 -11.30
CA ILE A 151 -1.88 -11.39 -10.94
C ILE A 151 -1.79 -9.92 -11.35
N GLY A 152 -2.77 -9.43 -12.11
CA GLY A 152 -2.91 -8.03 -12.47
C GLY A 152 -3.98 -7.36 -11.62
N GLY A 153 -3.81 -6.07 -11.30
CA GLY A 153 -4.81 -5.32 -10.57
C GLY A 153 -4.48 -3.84 -10.43
N ALA A 154 -5.50 -3.07 -10.02
CA ALA A 154 -5.29 -1.69 -9.60
C ALA A 154 -4.47 -1.63 -8.31
N PHE A 155 -4.79 -2.48 -7.31
CA PHE A 155 -4.15 -2.48 -5.99
C PHE A 155 -4.06 -1.07 -5.37
N ASP A 156 -5.12 -0.29 -5.57
CA ASP A 156 -5.27 1.04 -5.01
C ASP A 156 -5.67 0.93 -3.53
N LEU A 157 -5.11 1.81 -2.68
CA LEU A 157 -5.29 1.76 -1.23
C LEU A 157 -5.08 0.34 -0.64
N PHE A 158 -3.96 -0.29 -1.01
CA PHE A 158 -3.65 -1.69 -0.70
C PHE A 158 -4.06 -2.11 0.71
N HIS A 159 -4.86 -3.16 0.81
CA HIS A 159 -5.48 -3.58 2.07
C HIS A 159 -5.40 -5.10 2.28
N GLY A 160 -5.85 -5.58 3.44
CA GLY A 160 -5.78 -7.01 3.78
C GLY A 160 -6.47 -7.93 2.77
N GLY A 161 -7.47 -7.44 2.03
CA GLY A 161 -8.12 -8.18 0.97
C GLY A 161 -7.21 -8.48 -0.22
N ASP A 162 -6.35 -7.53 -0.59
CA ASP A 162 -5.29 -7.72 -1.58
C ASP A 162 -4.24 -8.71 -1.06
N GLY A 163 -3.90 -8.57 0.21
CA GLY A 163 -2.94 -9.47 0.84
C GLY A 163 -3.39 -10.94 0.83
N GLU A 164 -4.67 -11.21 1.06
CA GLU A 164 -5.23 -12.56 0.98
C GLU A 164 -5.20 -13.15 -0.42
N ILE A 165 -5.47 -12.35 -1.46
CA ILE A 165 -5.41 -12.85 -2.84
C ILE A 165 -3.97 -13.08 -3.27
N LEU A 166 -3.03 -12.21 -2.90
CA LEU A 166 -1.61 -12.45 -3.16
C LEU A 166 -1.11 -13.70 -2.45
N LYS A 167 -1.49 -13.91 -1.18
CA LYS A 167 -1.15 -15.13 -0.44
C LYS A 167 -1.62 -16.38 -1.18
N LYS A 168 -2.89 -16.42 -1.56
CA LYS A 168 -3.47 -17.57 -2.25
C LYS A 168 -2.92 -17.73 -3.67
N GLY A 169 -2.56 -16.65 -4.35
CA GLY A 169 -1.83 -16.69 -5.62
C GLY A 169 -0.45 -17.29 -5.46
N ARG A 170 0.27 -16.90 -4.40
CA ARG A 170 1.59 -17.41 -4.05
C ARG A 170 1.58 -18.88 -3.66
N GLU A 171 0.49 -19.40 -3.11
CA GLU A 171 0.29 -20.84 -2.82
C GLU A 171 0.11 -21.69 -4.09
N LEU A 172 -0.22 -21.07 -5.24
CA LEU A 172 -0.42 -21.79 -6.50
C LEU A 172 0.87 -21.97 -7.32
N GLY A 173 1.96 -21.29 -6.96
CA GLY A 173 3.23 -21.32 -7.69
C GLY A 173 4.44 -21.04 -6.80
N ASP A 174 5.62 -21.13 -7.38
CA ASP A 174 6.89 -20.93 -6.68
C ASP A 174 7.34 -19.46 -6.67
N PHE A 175 6.70 -18.63 -7.50
CA PHE A 175 6.99 -17.21 -7.67
C PHE A 175 5.73 -16.49 -8.14
N LEU A 176 5.44 -15.31 -7.59
CA LEU A 176 4.26 -14.50 -7.94
C LEU A 176 4.70 -13.13 -8.46
N VAL A 177 4.36 -12.87 -9.72
CA VAL A 177 4.49 -11.57 -10.38
C VAL A 177 3.19 -10.79 -10.23
N VAL A 178 3.27 -9.58 -9.69
CA VAL A 178 2.13 -8.68 -9.47
C VAL A 178 2.19 -7.52 -10.47
N GLY A 179 1.23 -7.47 -11.39
CA GLY A 179 1.08 -6.35 -12.32
C GLY A 179 0.24 -5.23 -11.73
N ILE A 180 0.84 -4.04 -11.59
CA ILE A 180 0.13 -2.84 -11.11
C ILE A 180 -0.30 -2.04 -12.34
N TYR A 181 -1.61 -1.92 -12.55
CA TYR A 181 -2.15 -1.22 -13.72
C TYR A 181 -1.81 0.28 -13.72
N PRO A 182 -1.52 0.89 -14.89
CA PRO A 182 -1.40 2.33 -15.03
C PRO A 182 -2.64 3.10 -14.54
N ASP A 183 -2.44 4.33 -14.08
CA ASP A 183 -3.52 5.16 -13.52
C ASP A 183 -4.67 5.38 -14.52
N TYR A 184 -4.36 5.53 -15.81
CA TYR A 184 -5.36 5.76 -16.86
C TYR A 184 -6.32 4.57 -17.06
N ILE A 185 -5.91 3.36 -16.70
CA ILE A 185 -6.78 2.18 -16.76
C ILE A 185 -7.77 2.24 -15.60
N GLY A 186 -7.28 2.53 -14.39
CA GLY A 186 -8.13 2.70 -13.21
C GLY A 186 -9.16 3.81 -13.40
N SER A 187 -8.74 4.94 -13.97
CA SER A 187 -9.61 6.10 -14.19
C SER A 187 -10.67 5.85 -15.26
N GLY A 188 -10.35 5.09 -16.31
CA GLY A 188 -11.31 4.66 -17.34
C GLY A 188 -12.42 3.75 -16.78
N GLU A 189 -12.06 2.84 -15.87
CA GLU A 189 -12.99 1.84 -15.33
C GLU A 189 -13.79 2.33 -14.11
N ARG A 190 -13.19 3.17 -13.25
CA ARG A 190 -13.76 3.57 -11.95
C ARG A 190 -14.06 5.07 -11.84
N GLY A 191 -13.75 5.85 -12.87
CA GLY A 191 -13.91 7.29 -12.91
C GLY A 191 -12.62 8.06 -12.60
N MET A 192 -12.59 9.32 -13.02
CA MET A 192 -11.39 10.18 -13.01
C MET A 192 -10.73 10.37 -11.64
N ALA A 193 -11.49 10.12 -10.56
CA ALA A 193 -11.02 10.25 -9.20
C ALA A 193 -10.27 9.01 -8.66
N TYR A 194 -10.15 7.95 -9.48
CA TYR A 194 -9.40 6.74 -9.17
C TYR A 194 -8.28 6.51 -10.20
N PRO A 195 -7.15 5.91 -9.80
CA PRO A 195 -6.81 5.51 -8.42
C PRO A 195 -6.52 6.70 -7.50
N VAL A 196 -6.71 6.51 -6.20
CA VAL A 196 -6.38 7.49 -5.14
C VAL A 196 -4.86 7.60 -4.98
N MET A 197 -4.16 6.47 -5.10
CA MET A 197 -2.71 6.38 -5.07
C MET A 197 -2.14 6.31 -6.49
N ASP A 198 -1.09 7.08 -6.75
CA ASP A 198 -0.40 7.05 -8.04
C ASP A 198 0.30 5.69 -8.26
N LEU A 199 0.57 5.34 -9.53
CA LEU A 199 1.20 4.07 -9.92
C LEU A 199 2.43 3.69 -9.09
N LEU A 200 3.30 4.66 -8.77
CA LEU A 200 4.54 4.39 -8.04
C LEU A 200 4.32 4.28 -6.52
N GLU A 201 3.29 4.92 -5.97
CA GLU A 201 2.86 4.69 -4.58
C GLU A 201 2.28 3.27 -4.45
N ARG A 202 1.42 2.86 -5.40
CA ARG A 202 0.85 1.51 -5.45
C ARG A 202 1.90 0.42 -5.69
N THR A 203 2.91 0.73 -6.50
CA THR A 203 4.07 -0.14 -6.70
C THR A 203 4.76 -0.43 -5.36
N LEU A 204 5.08 0.60 -4.57
CA LEU A 204 5.72 0.37 -3.26
C LEU A 204 4.84 -0.46 -2.32
N SER A 205 3.52 -0.28 -2.33
CA SER A 205 2.60 -1.12 -1.57
C SER A 205 2.67 -2.59 -2.00
N GLY A 206 2.70 -2.86 -3.31
CA GLY A 206 2.82 -4.20 -3.86
C GLY A 206 4.14 -4.89 -3.49
N VAL A 207 5.28 -4.20 -3.66
CA VAL A 207 6.61 -4.77 -3.36
C VAL A 207 6.85 -4.93 -1.84
N ALA A 208 6.18 -4.14 -0.99
CA ALA A 208 6.29 -4.27 0.47
C ALA A 208 5.64 -5.55 1.02
N TRP A 209 4.72 -6.16 0.26
CA TRP A 209 3.93 -7.30 0.71
C TRP A 209 4.70 -8.62 0.53
N ARG A 210 4.69 -9.47 1.57
CA ARG A 210 5.50 -10.70 1.62
C ARG A 210 5.19 -11.71 0.51
N TYR A 211 3.98 -11.69 -0.04
CA TYR A 211 3.54 -12.71 -0.99
C TYR A 211 3.73 -12.31 -2.46
N GLY A 212 4.11 -11.07 -2.75
CA GLY A 212 4.51 -10.65 -4.10
C GLY A 212 6.03 -10.74 -4.22
N ASP A 213 6.54 -11.55 -5.15
CA ASP A 213 7.98 -11.71 -5.34
C ASP A 213 8.54 -10.67 -6.33
N GLU A 214 7.76 -10.26 -7.32
CA GLU A 214 8.14 -9.25 -8.32
C GLU A 214 6.95 -8.37 -8.71
N VAL A 215 7.21 -7.12 -9.10
CA VAL A 215 6.19 -6.18 -9.53
C VAL A 215 6.45 -5.66 -10.95
N ILE A 216 5.46 -5.81 -11.84
CA ILE A 216 5.44 -5.11 -13.13
C ILE A 216 4.80 -3.74 -12.92
N ILE A 217 5.63 -2.70 -13.01
CA ILE A 217 5.18 -1.30 -12.94
C ILE A 217 4.51 -0.94 -14.26
N GLY A 218 3.21 -0.63 -14.22
CA GLY A 218 2.42 -0.36 -15.41
C GLY A 218 2.05 -1.63 -16.17
N GLY A 219 1.68 -2.69 -15.43
CA GLY A 219 1.23 -3.95 -16.02
C GLY A 219 0.04 -3.76 -16.96
N PRO A 220 -0.03 -4.52 -18.07
CA PRO A 220 -1.13 -4.38 -19.02
C PRO A 220 -2.43 -4.93 -18.44
N TRP A 221 -3.57 -4.37 -18.88
CA TRP A 221 -4.89 -4.89 -18.54
C TRP A 221 -5.10 -6.31 -19.08
N GLU A 222 -4.79 -6.49 -20.37
CA GLU A 222 -4.82 -7.79 -21.03
C GLU A 222 -3.45 -8.47 -20.96
N VAL A 223 -3.43 -9.74 -20.55
CA VAL A 223 -2.20 -10.53 -20.51
C VAL A 223 -1.78 -10.90 -21.94
N THR A 224 -0.67 -10.32 -22.40
CA THR A 224 -0.15 -10.55 -23.76
C THR A 224 0.75 -11.79 -23.83
N LYS A 225 0.91 -12.35 -25.05
CA LYS A 225 1.86 -13.45 -25.30
C LYS A 225 3.31 -13.06 -24.96
N ASP A 226 3.67 -11.82 -25.25
CA ASP A 226 5.00 -11.28 -24.96
C ASP A 226 5.25 -11.25 -23.46
N MET A 227 4.25 -10.83 -22.67
CA MET A 227 4.34 -10.84 -21.21
C MET A 227 4.47 -12.27 -20.66
N ILE A 228 3.65 -13.19 -21.16
CA ILE A 228 3.73 -14.61 -20.76
C ILE A 228 5.12 -15.18 -21.03
N THR A 229 5.68 -14.89 -22.21
CA THR A 229 6.98 -15.42 -22.62
C THR A 229 8.13 -14.76 -21.85
N THR A 230 8.09 -13.44 -21.69
CA THR A 230 9.13 -12.65 -21.01
C THR A 230 9.29 -13.04 -19.55
N PHE A 231 8.18 -13.20 -18.84
CA PHE A 231 8.17 -13.55 -17.41
C PHE A 231 7.97 -15.05 -17.15
N ASN A 232 7.95 -15.87 -18.22
CA ASN A 232 7.71 -17.32 -18.15
C ASN A 232 6.47 -17.70 -17.30
N ILE A 233 5.37 -16.96 -17.51
CA ILE A 233 4.15 -17.09 -16.71
C ILE A 233 3.51 -18.46 -16.98
N SER A 234 3.36 -19.23 -15.92
CA SER A 234 2.78 -20.58 -15.95
C SER A 234 1.28 -20.58 -15.65
N LEU A 235 0.77 -19.59 -14.90
CA LEU A 235 -0.65 -19.47 -14.57
C LEU A 235 -1.06 -18.03 -14.28
N GLY A 236 -2.29 -17.67 -14.67
CA GLY A 236 -2.97 -16.45 -14.25
C GLY A 236 -3.76 -16.66 -12.97
N VAL A 237 -3.71 -15.69 -12.06
CA VAL A 237 -4.47 -15.64 -10.81
C VAL A 237 -5.45 -14.47 -10.91
N ASP A 238 -6.71 -14.75 -10.58
CA ASP A 238 -7.77 -13.76 -10.53
C ASP A 238 -8.71 -14.02 -9.34
N GLY A 239 -9.27 -12.94 -8.81
CA GLY A 239 -10.22 -12.94 -7.72
C GLY A 239 -11.59 -13.43 -8.16
N THR A 240 -12.38 -13.97 -7.24
CA THR A 240 -13.77 -14.39 -7.56
C THR A 240 -14.82 -13.36 -7.20
N VAL A 241 -14.43 -12.31 -6.51
CA VAL A 241 -15.32 -11.27 -6.00
C VAL A 241 -14.70 -9.94 -6.35
N ALA A 242 -15.39 -9.16 -7.18
CA ALA A 242 -15.09 -7.75 -7.36
C ALA A 242 -15.76 -6.96 -6.24
N GLU A 243 -15.09 -5.92 -5.74
CA GLU A 243 -15.76 -4.91 -4.93
C GLU A 243 -16.79 -4.22 -5.80
N ARG A 244 -18.07 -4.33 -5.40
CA ARG A 244 -19.16 -3.60 -6.04
C ARG A 244 -19.15 -2.19 -5.46
N ASN A 245 -19.09 -1.18 -6.32
CA ASN A 245 -19.37 0.20 -5.96
C ASN A 245 -20.83 0.35 -5.51
#